data_AF-A0A1F5T7X2-F1
#
_entry.id   AF-A0A1F5T7X2-F1
#
_cell.length_a   1.000
_cell.length_b   1.000
_cell.length_c   1.000
_cell.angle_alpha   90.00
_cell.angle_beta   90.00
_cell.angle_gamma   90.00
#
_symmetry.space_group_name_H-M   'P 1'
#
loop_
_entity.id
_entity.type
_entity.pdbx_description
1 polymer ?
#
loop_
_entity_poly.entity_id
_entity_poly.type
_entity_poly.pdbx_seq_one_letter_code
_entity_poly.pdbx_strand_id
1 'polypeptide(L)'
;MKKKVETPKRLKILVVDDKEENRKSAKILLAEHELTVVGGYEEAEKLLKPRVDRVKYDDLLVLRGLTEESDWNLREAAREECIVFPDFDVALIDLLLPAGRNQMGDRGWQYVGKEMPIGIFLALLAARHGVKLVGVFSDQSHHDHPASACFDALNDNDEISPLALCVADAKLVLSNCRNWIGYFQSDDFTKRVDYEKIRSGAPYATAKEWNQLLDYLLALK
;
A
#
# COMPACT_ATOMS: atom_id res chain seq x y z
N MET A 1 -41.52 4.87 -1.86
CA MET A 1 -40.39 4.98 -0.92
C MET A 1 -39.13 5.33 -1.72
N LYS A 2 -38.54 6.50 -1.51
CA LYS A 2 -37.26 6.86 -2.14
C LYS A 2 -36.17 6.07 -1.41
N LYS A 3 -35.44 5.19 -2.11
CA LYS A 3 -34.23 4.55 -1.57
C LYS A 3 -33.32 5.68 -1.08
N LYS A 4 -32.97 5.66 0.20
CA LYS A 4 -31.92 6.50 0.75
C LYS A 4 -30.66 6.13 -0.05
N VAL A 5 -30.17 7.03 -0.89
CA VAL A 5 -28.90 6.84 -1.58
C VAL A 5 -27.87 6.93 -0.46
N GLU A 6 -27.40 5.78 0.02
CA GLU A 6 -26.25 5.75 0.93
C GLU A 6 -25.07 6.31 0.15
N THR A 7 -24.53 7.41 0.65
CA THR A 7 -23.26 7.93 0.17
C THR A 7 -22.21 6.84 0.37
N PRO A 8 -21.37 6.53 -0.64
CA PRO A 8 -20.33 5.52 -0.51
C PRO A 8 -19.46 5.80 0.72
N LYS A 9 -19.11 4.77 1.49
CA LYS A 9 -18.17 4.91 2.62
C LYS A 9 -16.85 5.43 2.06
N ARG A 10 -16.42 6.61 2.54
CA ARG A 10 -15.09 7.15 2.25
C ARG A 10 -14.05 6.33 3.01
N LEU A 11 -13.13 5.68 2.30
CA LEU A 11 -12.06 4.84 2.88
C LEU A 11 -10.78 5.64 3.12
N LYS A 12 -10.00 5.24 4.12
CA LYS A 12 -8.61 5.68 4.32
C LYS A 12 -7.67 4.70 3.64
N ILE A 13 -6.98 5.14 2.59
CA ILE A 13 -6.17 4.28 1.73
C ILE A 13 -4.73 4.74 1.73
N LEU A 14 -3.81 3.82 2.02
CA LEU A 14 -2.38 3.99 1.77
C LEU A 14 -2.04 3.44 0.38
N VAL A 15 -1.41 4.26 -0.47
CA VAL A 15 -0.84 3.83 -1.75
C VAL A 15 0.68 3.99 -1.70
N VAL A 16 1.41 2.92 -2.03
CA VAL A 16 2.89 2.89 -2.05
C VAL A 16 3.35 2.48 -3.43
N ASP A 17 3.96 3.40 -4.18
CA ASP A 17 4.49 3.12 -5.51
C ASP A 17 5.61 4.10 -5.84
N ASP A 18 6.72 3.62 -6.37
CA ASP A 18 7.91 4.42 -6.66
C ASP A 18 7.83 5.18 -7.99
N LYS A 19 6.95 4.76 -8.91
CA LYS A 19 6.72 5.43 -10.19
C LYS A 19 5.73 6.59 -10.04
N GLU A 20 6.07 7.72 -10.65
CA GLU A 20 5.27 8.94 -10.52
C GLU A 20 3.89 8.80 -11.20
N GLU A 21 3.84 8.12 -12.35
CA GLU A 21 2.65 7.85 -13.14
C GLU A 21 1.63 7.03 -12.34
N ASN A 22 2.09 5.98 -11.65
CA ASN A 22 1.24 5.14 -10.80
C ASN A 22 0.70 5.92 -9.60
N ARG A 23 1.51 6.79 -8.98
CA ARG A 23 1.05 7.69 -7.90
C ARG A 23 0.05 8.72 -8.40
N LYS A 24 0.24 9.30 -9.59
CA LYS A 24 -0.71 10.22 -10.22
C LYS A 24 -2.03 9.52 -10.53
N SER A 25 -1.96 8.34 -11.12
CA SER A 25 -3.12 7.48 -11.40
C SER A 25 -3.91 7.21 -10.11
N ALA A 26 -3.26 6.82 -9.01
CA ALA A 26 -3.92 6.60 -7.73
C ALA A 26 -4.69 7.83 -7.22
N LYS A 27 -4.06 9.01 -7.27
CA LYS A 27 -4.67 10.27 -6.83
C LYS A 27 -5.92 10.64 -7.64
N ILE A 28 -5.93 10.30 -8.92
CA ILE A 28 -7.04 10.59 -9.83
C ILE A 28 -8.15 9.54 -9.69
N LEU A 29 -7.81 8.26 -9.81
CA LEU A 29 -8.77 7.16 -9.83
C LEU A 29 -9.44 6.91 -8.47
N LEU A 30 -8.78 7.29 -7.37
CA LEU A 30 -9.28 7.08 -6.00
C LEU A 30 -9.63 8.41 -5.30
N ALA A 31 -9.90 9.48 -6.06
CA ALA A 31 -10.09 10.83 -5.54
C ALA A 31 -11.26 10.98 -4.54
N GLU A 32 -12.22 10.06 -4.57
CA GLU A 32 -13.35 10.03 -3.63
C GLU A 32 -12.97 9.55 -2.22
N HIS A 33 -11.78 8.96 -2.05
CA HIS A 33 -11.28 8.43 -0.79
C HIS A 33 -10.36 9.43 -0.06
N GLU A 34 -9.93 9.07 1.15
CA GLU A 34 -8.86 9.76 1.87
C GLU A 34 -7.54 9.05 1.56
N LEU A 35 -6.68 9.67 0.75
CA LEU A 35 -5.46 9.03 0.25
C LEU A 35 -4.21 9.54 0.98
N THR A 36 -3.38 8.60 1.42
CA THR A 36 -1.97 8.84 1.70
C THR A 36 -1.15 8.15 0.62
N VAL A 37 -0.36 8.89 -0.14
CA VAL A 37 0.43 8.33 -1.26
C VAL A 37 1.90 8.60 -1.01
N VAL A 38 2.71 7.54 -0.97
CA VAL A 38 4.15 7.60 -0.68
C VAL A 38 4.97 6.89 -1.76
N GLY A 39 6.23 7.30 -1.90
CA GLY A 39 7.09 6.90 -3.03
C GLY A 39 8.02 5.73 -2.77
N GLY A 40 8.08 5.21 -1.54
CA GLY A 40 9.10 4.23 -1.22
C GLY A 40 8.90 3.52 0.10
N TYR A 41 9.75 2.52 0.31
CA TYR A 41 9.65 1.59 1.43
C TYR A 41 9.71 2.28 2.79
N GLU A 42 10.66 3.21 2.98
CA GLU A 42 10.89 3.81 4.31
C GLU A 42 9.75 4.74 4.76
N GLU A 43 9.14 5.45 3.82
CA GLU A 43 7.97 6.28 4.10
C GLU A 43 6.77 5.41 4.48
N ALA A 44 6.52 4.35 3.71
CA ALA A 44 5.45 3.39 3.99
C ALA A 44 5.66 2.66 5.33
N GLU A 45 6.89 2.22 5.61
CA GLU A 45 7.22 1.54 6.86
C GLU A 45 6.92 2.42 8.08
N LYS A 46 7.25 3.72 8.02
CA LYS A 46 6.96 4.68 9.10
C LYS A 46 5.47 4.84 9.34
N LEU A 47 4.65 4.77 8.29
CA LEU A 47 3.19 4.90 8.38
C LEU A 47 2.52 3.61 8.89
N LEU A 48 3.13 2.46 8.63
CA LEU A 48 2.59 1.13 8.98
C LEU A 48 3.10 0.59 10.32
N LYS A 49 4.11 1.20 10.94
CA LYS A 49 4.56 0.82 12.28
C LYS A 49 3.75 1.53 13.37
N PRO A 50 3.37 0.82 14.46
CA PRO A 50 2.82 1.45 15.64
C PRO A 50 3.82 2.47 16.20
N ARG A 51 3.31 3.60 16.65
CA ARG A 51 4.12 4.69 17.21
C ARG A 51 3.53 5.16 18.52
N VAL A 52 4.39 5.71 19.37
CA VAL A 52 3.93 6.36 20.60
C VAL A 52 3.42 7.75 20.23
N ASP A 53 2.19 8.06 20.62
CA ASP A 53 1.71 9.45 20.67
C ASP A 53 2.48 10.16 21.78
N ARG A 54 3.46 10.98 21.38
CA ARG A 54 4.35 11.67 22.30
C ARG A 54 3.62 12.70 23.16
N VAL A 55 2.64 13.39 22.59
CA VAL A 55 1.85 14.38 23.35
C VAL A 55 1.06 13.67 24.44
N LYS A 56 0.32 12.62 24.07
CA LYS A 56 -0.44 11.81 25.03
C LYS A 56 0.48 11.19 26.09
N TYR A 57 1.66 10.72 25.69
CA TYR A 57 2.62 10.11 26.60
C TYR A 57 3.18 11.12 27.60
N ASP A 58 3.60 12.30 27.15
CA ASP A 58 4.13 13.36 28.01
C ASP A 58 3.06 13.84 29.01
N ASP A 59 1.81 14.02 28.55
CA ASP A 59 0.66 14.34 29.41
C ASP A 59 0.41 13.24 30.46
N LEU A 60 0.54 11.97 30.07
CA LEU A 60 0.33 10.83 30.96
C LEU A 60 1.43 10.71 32.02
N LEU A 61 2.69 11.01 31.67
CA LEU A 61 3.79 11.07 32.62
C LEU A 61 3.54 12.14 33.69
N VAL A 62 3.13 13.34 33.28
CA VAL A 62 2.79 14.45 34.19
C VAL A 62 1.63 14.06 35.10
N LEU A 63 0.55 13.51 34.53
CA LEU A 63 -0.63 13.09 35.29
C LEU A 63 -0.32 12.05 36.37
N ARG A 64 0.62 11.14 36.09
CA ARG A 64 1.04 10.07 37.01
C ARG A 64 2.22 10.45 37.91
N GLY A 65 2.75 11.67 37.78
CA GLY A 65 3.94 12.11 38.51
C GLY A 65 5.19 11.30 38.18
N LEU A 66 5.27 10.75 36.96
CA LEU A 66 6.41 9.95 36.51
C LEU A 66 7.51 10.86 35.94
N THR A 67 8.75 10.57 36.33
CA THR A 67 9.96 11.29 35.93
C THR A 67 10.96 10.34 35.24
N GLU A 68 12.10 10.85 34.81
CA GLU A 68 13.15 10.00 34.23
C GLU A 68 13.72 8.95 35.21
N GLU A 69 13.66 9.25 36.51
CA GLU A 69 14.13 8.39 37.60
C GLU A 69 13.08 7.35 38.04
N SER A 70 11.86 7.43 37.51
CA SER A 70 10.80 6.48 37.84
C SER A 70 11.10 5.09 37.30
N ASP A 71 10.50 4.08 37.96
CA ASP A 71 10.66 2.67 37.56
C ASP A 71 10.37 2.48 36.06
N TRP A 72 11.30 1.80 35.39
CA TRP A 72 11.24 1.54 33.96
C TRP A 72 9.91 0.91 33.55
N ASN A 73 9.38 -0.03 34.34
CA ASN A 73 8.13 -0.73 34.01
C ASN A 73 6.91 0.20 34.08
N LEU A 74 6.91 1.19 34.98
CA LEU A 74 5.83 2.18 35.05
C LEU A 74 5.83 3.09 33.82
N ARG A 75 7.03 3.47 33.35
CA ARG A 75 7.18 4.29 32.13
C ARG A 75 6.84 3.49 30.87
N GLU A 76 7.26 2.24 30.78
CA GLU A 76 6.90 1.38 29.65
C GLU A 76 5.40 1.07 29.62
N ALA A 77 4.75 0.83 30.75
CA ALA A 77 3.29 0.68 30.80
C ALA A 77 2.57 1.95 30.31
N ALA A 78 3.01 3.14 30.75
CA ALA A 78 2.48 4.41 30.24
C ALA A 78 2.74 4.58 28.74
N ARG A 79 3.90 4.13 28.24
CA ARG A 79 4.26 4.17 26.82
C ARG A 79 3.34 3.28 25.99
N GLU A 80 3.05 2.07 26.46
CA GLU A 80 2.15 1.11 25.80
C GLU A 80 0.72 1.65 25.65
N GLU A 81 0.20 2.34 26.67
CA GLU A 81 -1.13 2.99 26.63
C GLU A 81 -1.22 4.13 25.60
N CYS A 82 -0.06 4.64 25.17
CA CYS A 82 0.06 5.71 24.20
C CYS A 82 0.46 5.21 22.81
N ILE A 83 0.51 3.88 22.59
CA ILE A 83 0.73 3.32 21.26
C ILE A 83 -0.50 3.57 20.40
N VAL A 84 -0.26 4.18 19.25
CA VAL A 84 -1.25 4.37 18.18
C VAL A 84 -0.87 3.47 17.02
N PHE A 85 -1.84 2.70 16.56
CA PHE A 85 -1.72 1.82 15.40
C PHE A 85 -2.05 2.58 14.11
N PRO A 86 -1.57 2.11 12.94
CA PRO A 86 -1.97 2.64 11.65
C PRO A 86 -3.50 2.61 11.49
N ASP A 87 -4.07 3.70 10.97
CA ASP A 87 -5.51 3.87 10.77
C ASP A 87 -5.85 3.94 9.28
N PHE A 88 -5.66 2.81 8.59
CA PHE A 88 -5.99 2.63 7.17
C PHE A 88 -7.01 1.50 7.01
N ASP A 89 -8.05 1.72 6.21
CA ASP A 89 -8.98 0.67 5.79
C ASP A 89 -8.30 -0.26 4.78
N VAL A 90 -7.47 0.30 3.89
CA VAL A 90 -6.86 -0.40 2.75
C VAL A 90 -5.39 0.03 2.57
N ALA A 91 -4.51 -0.91 2.21
CA ALA A 91 -3.16 -0.63 1.73
C ALA A 91 -2.93 -1.24 0.34
N LEU A 92 -2.59 -0.40 -0.64
CA LEU A 92 -2.28 -0.78 -2.03
C LEU A 92 -0.80 -0.51 -2.28
N ILE A 93 -0.02 -1.55 -2.55
CA ILE A 93 1.43 -1.52 -2.45
C ILE A 93 2.03 -2.08 -3.74
N ASP A 94 3.01 -1.39 -4.32
CA ASP A 94 3.82 -1.98 -5.38
C ASP A 94 4.68 -3.12 -4.85
N LEU A 95 4.80 -4.21 -5.60
CA LEU A 95 5.72 -5.30 -5.29
C LEU A 95 7.17 -4.81 -5.27
N LEU A 96 7.54 -4.04 -6.28
CA LEU A 96 8.90 -3.64 -6.58
C LEU A 96 9.12 -2.22 -6.09
N LEU A 97 10.04 -2.04 -5.16
CA LEU A 97 10.36 -0.74 -4.59
C LEU A 97 11.89 -0.60 -4.47
N PRO A 98 12.43 0.63 -4.58
CA PRO A 98 13.84 0.88 -4.34
C PRO A 98 14.19 0.59 -2.88
N ALA A 99 15.25 -0.17 -2.65
CA ALA A 99 15.70 -0.47 -1.30
C ALA A 99 16.18 0.81 -0.58
N GLY A 100 15.68 0.99 0.65
CA GLY A 100 16.10 2.06 1.56
C GLY A 100 17.45 1.79 2.22
N ARG A 101 17.91 2.76 3.01
CA ARG A 101 19.20 2.72 3.73
C ARG A 101 19.05 2.56 5.24
N ASN A 102 17.93 2.99 5.83
CA ASN A 102 17.82 3.22 7.27
C ASN A 102 18.09 1.99 8.16
N GLN A 103 17.86 0.77 7.64
CA GLN A 103 18.02 -0.48 8.39
C GLN A 103 19.25 -1.30 7.97
N MET A 104 20.10 -0.76 7.10
CA MET A 104 21.23 -1.49 6.52
C MET A 104 22.58 -0.96 7.02
N GLY A 105 23.47 -1.87 7.42
CA GLY A 105 24.90 -1.56 7.61
C GLY A 105 25.67 -1.45 6.29
N ASP A 106 26.95 -1.09 6.35
CA ASP A 106 27.78 -0.73 5.19
C ASP A 106 27.73 -1.73 4.03
N ARG A 107 27.71 -3.05 4.32
CA ARG A 107 27.61 -4.09 3.29
C ARG A 107 26.29 -4.05 2.52
N GLY A 108 25.21 -3.63 3.15
CA GLY A 108 23.88 -3.55 2.54
C GLY A 108 23.72 -2.33 1.64
N TRP A 109 24.56 -1.30 1.79
CA TRP A 109 24.45 -0.08 0.98
C TRP A 109 24.61 -0.30 -0.52
N GLN A 110 25.21 -1.42 -0.94
CA GLN A 110 25.26 -1.84 -2.33
C GLN A 110 23.88 -2.12 -2.97
N TYR A 111 22.83 -2.25 -2.16
CA TYR A 111 21.46 -2.48 -2.61
C TYR A 111 20.62 -1.21 -2.64
N VAL A 112 21.06 -0.13 -1.99
CA VAL A 112 20.28 1.12 -1.88
C VAL A 112 19.92 1.64 -3.27
N GLY A 113 18.64 1.99 -3.44
CA GLY A 113 18.09 2.47 -4.71
C GLY A 113 17.87 1.39 -5.77
N LYS A 114 18.31 0.14 -5.56
CA LYS A 114 17.98 -0.96 -6.45
C LYS A 114 16.54 -1.40 -6.21
N GLU A 115 15.82 -1.62 -7.31
CA GLU A 115 14.49 -2.20 -7.29
C GLU A 115 14.54 -3.62 -6.72
N MET A 116 13.72 -3.87 -5.71
CA MET A 116 13.67 -5.13 -4.97
C MET A 116 12.22 -5.51 -4.68
N PRO A 117 11.89 -6.82 -4.57
CA PRO A 117 10.54 -7.28 -4.26
C PRO A 117 10.20 -7.16 -2.77
N ILE A 118 10.28 -5.94 -2.24
CA ILE A 118 10.13 -5.63 -0.82
C ILE A 118 8.74 -5.11 -0.45
N GLY A 119 7.86 -4.87 -1.43
CA GLY A 119 6.45 -4.52 -1.21
C GLY A 119 5.68 -5.55 -0.41
N ILE A 120 6.04 -6.84 -0.58
CA ILE A 120 5.42 -7.94 0.18
C ILE A 120 5.61 -7.77 1.70
N PHE A 121 6.76 -7.25 2.15
CA PHE A 121 7.02 -7.07 3.57
C PHE A 121 6.22 -5.90 4.17
N LEU A 122 5.95 -4.86 3.38
CA LEU A 122 5.04 -3.79 3.77
C LEU A 122 3.60 -4.32 3.89
N ALA A 123 3.17 -5.21 2.99
CA ALA A 123 1.86 -5.83 3.06
C ALA A 123 1.67 -6.68 4.32
N LEU A 124 2.69 -7.49 4.67
CA LEU A 124 2.69 -8.26 5.92
C LEU A 124 2.68 -7.34 7.15
N LEU A 125 3.40 -6.22 7.11
CA LEU A 125 3.43 -5.22 8.17
C LEU A 125 2.05 -4.54 8.34
N ALA A 126 1.41 -4.16 7.24
CA ALA A 126 0.07 -3.58 7.23
C ALA A 126 -0.96 -4.53 7.84
N ALA A 127 -0.96 -5.79 7.40
CA ALA A 127 -1.84 -6.83 7.92
C ALA A 127 -1.64 -7.07 9.43
N ARG A 128 -0.37 -7.17 9.86
CA ARG A 128 0.00 -7.33 11.27
C ARG A 128 -0.49 -6.19 12.15
N HIS A 129 -0.60 -4.98 11.60
CA HIS A 129 -0.95 -3.77 12.34
C HIS A 129 -2.36 -3.26 12.07
N GLY A 130 -3.25 -4.13 11.58
CA GLY A 130 -4.69 -3.94 11.64
C GLY A 130 -5.37 -3.54 10.33
N VAL A 131 -4.60 -3.32 9.25
CA VAL A 131 -5.18 -3.06 7.92
C VAL A 131 -5.86 -4.33 7.42
N LYS A 132 -7.16 -4.26 7.14
CA LYS A 132 -7.99 -5.46 6.85
C LYS A 132 -7.99 -5.87 5.39
N LEU A 133 -7.74 -4.94 4.47
CA LEU A 133 -7.64 -5.21 3.03
C LEU A 133 -6.28 -4.73 2.52
N VAL A 134 -5.51 -5.64 1.94
CA VAL A 134 -4.15 -5.34 1.48
C VAL A 134 -3.98 -5.91 0.07
N GLY A 135 -3.49 -5.08 -0.85
CA GLY A 135 -3.15 -5.49 -2.21
C GLY A 135 -1.68 -5.22 -2.49
N VAL A 136 -0.95 -6.22 -2.99
CA VAL A 136 0.35 -6.02 -3.62
C VAL A 136 0.17 -6.18 -5.12
N PHE A 137 0.51 -5.15 -5.89
CA PHE A 137 0.29 -5.14 -7.32
C PHE A 137 1.52 -4.64 -8.08
N SER A 138 2.08 -5.51 -8.92
CA SER A 138 3.19 -5.18 -9.81
C SER A 138 2.68 -4.81 -11.20
N ASP A 139 3.29 -3.82 -11.83
CA ASP A 139 3.10 -3.51 -13.25
C ASP A 139 4.07 -4.26 -14.17
N GLN A 140 4.92 -5.14 -13.62
CA GLN A 140 5.76 -6.06 -14.37
C GLN A 140 4.98 -7.34 -14.72
N SER A 141 5.10 -7.83 -15.94
CA SER A 141 4.56 -9.16 -16.25
C SER A 141 5.42 -10.26 -15.62
N HIS A 142 4.85 -11.47 -15.48
CA HIS A 142 5.59 -12.64 -15.03
C HIS A 142 6.75 -13.03 -15.97
N HIS A 143 6.77 -12.53 -17.21
CA HIS A 143 7.90 -12.73 -18.12
C HIS A 143 9.05 -11.75 -17.88
N ASP A 144 8.81 -10.63 -17.19
CA ASP A 144 9.76 -9.52 -17.07
C ASP A 144 10.54 -9.55 -15.76
N HIS A 145 9.93 -10.00 -14.66
CA HIS A 145 10.58 -10.02 -13.35
C HIS A 145 10.27 -11.30 -12.55
N PRO A 146 11.28 -12.00 -12.00
CA PRO A 146 11.07 -13.28 -11.32
C PRO A 146 10.16 -13.17 -10.10
N ALA A 147 10.21 -12.05 -9.37
CA ALA A 147 9.30 -11.86 -8.24
C ALA A 147 7.83 -11.65 -8.67
N SER A 148 7.59 -11.07 -9.85
CA SER A 148 6.23 -10.99 -10.41
C SER A 148 5.75 -12.38 -10.79
N ALA A 149 6.62 -13.20 -11.41
CA ALA A 149 6.31 -14.60 -11.75
C ALA A 149 5.97 -15.47 -10.54
N CYS A 150 6.49 -15.14 -9.34
CA CYS A 150 6.12 -15.86 -8.12
C CYS A 150 4.64 -15.71 -7.75
N PHE A 151 3.93 -14.68 -8.23
CA PHE A 151 2.49 -14.55 -8.00
C PHE A 151 1.69 -15.65 -8.69
N ASP A 152 2.14 -16.13 -9.85
CA ASP A 152 1.46 -17.20 -10.60
C ASP A 152 1.37 -18.49 -9.78
N ALA A 153 2.38 -18.78 -8.95
CA ALA A 153 2.39 -19.94 -8.06
C ALA A 153 1.36 -19.86 -6.92
N LEU A 154 0.81 -18.67 -6.66
CA LEU A 154 -0.19 -18.42 -5.62
C LEU A 154 -1.60 -18.22 -6.19
N ASN A 155 -1.72 -18.07 -7.51
CA ASN A 155 -2.97 -17.79 -8.20
C ASN A 155 -3.39 -19.01 -9.01
N ASP A 156 -4.25 -19.85 -8.41
CA ASP A 156 -4.66 -21.17 -8.93
C ASP A 156 -5.21 -21.16 -10.37
N ASN A 157 -5.79 -20.03 -10.80
CA ASN A 157 -6.57 -19.98 -12.04
C ASN A 157 -5.98 -19.12 -13.15
N ASP A 158 -4.92 -18.33 -12.90
CA ASP A 158 -4.22 -17.39 -13.81
C ASP A 158 -3.97 -16.00 -13.18
N GLU A 159 -3.27 -15.12 -13.93
CA GLU A 159 -2.97 -13.72 -13.57
C GLU A 159 -4.22 -12.83 -13.41
N ILE A 160 -5.39 -13.22 -13.91
CA ILE A 160 -6.58 -12.34 -13.98
C ILE A 160 -7.54 -12.50 -12.80
N SER A 161 -7.39 -13.55 -11.99
CA SER A 161 -8.23 -13.80 -10.81
C SER A 161 -7.38 -14.15 -9.59
N PRO A 162 -6.63 -13.19 -9.02
CA PRO A 162 -5.66 -13.48 -7.99
C PRO A 162 -6.31 -13.95 -6.68
N LEU A 163 -5.74 -14.97 -6.05
CA LEU A 163 -6.29 -15.56 -4.84
C LEU A 163 -6.07 -14.64 -3.63
N ALA A 164 -7.11 -14.50 -2.80
CA ALA A 164 -6.97 -13.82 -1.52
C ALA A 164 -6.38 -14.77 -0.47
N LEU A 165 -5.29 -14.34 0.16
CA LEU A 165 -4.64 -14.99 1.29
C LEU A 165 -5.12 -14.36 2.60
N CYS A 166 -5.36 -15.17 3.63
CA CYS A 166 -5.60 -14.65 4.98
C CYS A 166 -4.25 -14.51 5.71
N VAL A 167 -3.88 -13.28 6.07
CA VAL A 167 -2.69 -12.98 6.87
C VAL A 167 -3.12 -12.22 8.12
N ALA A 168 -2.96 -12.84 9.29
CA ALA A 168 -3.63 -12.38 10.51
C ALA A 168 -5.15 -12.23 10.25
N ASP A 169 -5.72 -11.05 10.51
CA ASP A 169 -7.13 -10.75 10.24
C ASP A 169 -7.35 -10.05 8.89
N ALA A 170 -6.31 -9.96 8.05
CA ALA A 170 -6.37 -9.25 6.78
C ALA A 170 -6.57 -10.20 5.60
N LYS A 171 -7.24 -9.69 4.56
CA LYS A 171 -7.26 -10.29 3.22
C LYS A 171 -6.17 -9.63 2.39
N LEU A 172 -5.23 -10.43 1.94
CA LEU A 172 -4.08 -10.04 1.14
C LEU A 172 -4.22 -10.59 -0.27
N VAL A 173 -4.19 -9.73 -1.28
CA VAL A 173 -4.13 -10.11 -2.69
C VAL A 173 -2.75 -9.79 -3.25
N LEU A 174 -2.16 -10.74 -3.98
CA LEU A 174 -0.89 -10.58 -4.68
C LEU A 174 -1.14 -10.73 -6.17
N SER A 175 -0.87 -9.68 -6.95
CA SER A 175 -1.31 -9.62 -8.34
C SER A 175 -0.25 -9.02 -9.27
N ASN A 176 -0.15 -9.59 -10.46
CA ASN A 176 0.53 -9.09 -11.64
C ASN A 176 -0.45 -8.93 -12.82
N CYS A 177 -1.76 -8.79 -12.51
CA CYS A 177 -2.83 -8.75 -13.49
C CYS A 177 -2.63 -7.61 -14.50
N ARG A 178 -2.19 -7.96 -15.71
CA ARG A 178 -1.99 -7.01 -16.81
C ARG A 178 -3.24 -6.23 -17.19
N ASN A 179 -4.44 -6.78 -16.94
CA ASN A 179 -5.71 -6.12 -17.25
C ASN A 179 -6.01 -4.92 -16.32
N TRP A 180 -5.27 -4.81 -15.22
CA TRP A 180 -5.31 -3.66 -14.31
C TRP A 180 -4.21 -2.64 -14.62
N ILE A 181 -3.56 -2.75 -15.78
CA ILE A 181 -2.68 -1.73 -16.34
C ILE A 181 -3.44 -1.00 -17.44
N GLY A 182 -3.64 0.31 -17.25
CA GLY A 182 -4.38 1.15 -18.18
C GLY A 182 -3.45 1.90 -19.13
N TYR A 183 -3.94 2.13 -20.34
CA TYR A 183 -3.36 3.06 -21.30
C TYR A 183 -4.17 4.34 -21.30
N PHE A 184 -3.57 5.45 -20.90
CA PHE A 184 -4.23 6.72 -20.63
C PHE A 184 -3.74 7.83 -21.54
N GLN A 185 -4.53 8.89 -21.68
CA GLN A 185 -4.03 10.15 -22.20
C GLN A 185 -2.95 10.66 -21.25
N SER A 186 -1.81 11.11 -21.78
CA SER A 186 -0.63 11.45 -20.97
C SER A 186 -0.87 12.59 -19.97
N ASP A 187 -1.91 13.40 -20.17
CA ASP A 187 -2.34 14.50 -19.32
C ASP A 187 -3.60 14.20 -18.49
N ASP A 188 -4.28 13.07 -18.73
CA ASP A 188 -5.56 12.72 -18.10
C ASP A 188 -5.73 11.20 -17.88
N PHE A 189 -5.43 10.75 -16.66
CA PHE A 189 -5.61 9.34 -16.24
C PHE A 189 -7.09 8.93 -16.06
N THR A 190 -8.07 9.81 -16.29
CA THR A 190 -9.49 9.41 -16.35
C THR A 190 -9.90 8.93 -17.75
N LYS A 191 -9.09 9.20 -18.77
CA LYS A 191 -9.42 8.90 -20.17
C LYS A 191 -8.48 7.83 -20.71
N ARG A 192 -9.06 6.65 -20.97
CA ARG A 192 -8.34 5.58 -21.66
C ARG A 192 -8.11 5.92 -23.13
N VAL A 193 -6.99 5.45 -23.66
CA VAL A 193 -6.68 5.45 -25.09
C VAL A 193 -6.95 4.05 -25.64
N ASP A 194 -7.78 3.98 -26.67
CA ASP A 194 -8.09 2.72 -27.34
C ASP A 194 -6.84 2.12 -27.98
N TYR A 195 -6.73 0.79 -27.93
CA TYR A 195 -5.58 0.07 -28.46
C TYR A 195 -5.33 0.34 -29.96
N GLU A 196 -6.38 0.45 -30.78
CA GLU A 196 -6.22 0.80 -32.20
C GLU A 196 -5.61 2.19 -32.38
N LYS A 197 -5.93 3.15 -31.50
CA LYS A 197 -5.33 4.49 -31.54
C LYS A 197 -3.85 4.41 -31.17
N ILE A 198 -3.50 3.64 -30.15
CA ILE A 198 -2.10 3.37 -29.77
C ILE A 198 -1.34 2.76 -30.96
N ARG A 199 -1.92 1.75 -31.62
CA ARG A 199 -1.33 1.09 -32.80
C ARG A 199 -1.14 2.05 -33.98
N SER A 200 -1.99 3.08 -34.08
CA SER A 200 -1.86 4.16 -35.07
C SER A 200 -0.89 5.29 -34.67
N GLY A 201 -0.21 5.16 -33.52
CA GLY A 201 0.82 6.10 -33.06
C GLY A 201 0.31 7.21 -32.14
N ALA A 202 -0.90 7.10 -31.58
CA ALA A 202 -1.38 8.05 -30.59
C ALA A 202 -0.50 8.00 -29.33
N PRO A 203 -0.12 9.16 -28.77
CA PRO A 203 0.62 9.19 -27.50
C PRO A 203 -0.25 8.66 -26.37
N TYR A 204 0.37 7.95 -25.44
CA TYR A 204 -0.28 7.40 -24.26
C TYR A 204 0.70 7.35 -23.08
N ALA A 205 0.17 7.25 -21.87
CA ALA A 205 0.90 6.88 -20.67
C ALA A 205 0.36 5.55 -20.14
N THR A 206 1.23 4.72 -19.59
CA THR A 206 0.86 3.49 -18.88
C THR A 206 0.87 3.74 -17.38
N ALA A 207 -0.17 3.30 -16.68
CA ALA A 207 -0.20 3.30 -15.23
C ALA A 207 -1.12 2.22 -14.67
N LYS A 208 -0.88 1.86 -13.41
CA LYS A 208 -1.75 0.98 -12.63
C LYS A 208 -3.13 1.58 -12.43
N GLU A 209 -4.15 0.75 -12.59
CA GLU A 209 -5.55 1.07 -12.32
C GLU A 209 -5.93 0.64 -10.91
N TRP A 210 -5.51 1.45 -9.93
CA TRP A 210 -5.69 1.12 -8.51
C TRP A 210 -7.14 0.90 -8.09
N ASN A 211 -8.10 1.51 -8.78
CA ASN A 211 -9.52 1.28 -8.53
C ASN A 211 -9.96 -0.16 -8.86
N GLN A 212 -9.39 -0.80 -9.89
CA GLN A 212 -9.70 -2.20 -10.21
C GLN A 212 -9.24 -3.13 -9.09
N LEU A 213 -8.04 -2.92 -8.57
CA LEU A 213 -7.53 -3.67 -7.42
C LEU A 213 -8.36 -3.42 -6.16
N LEU A 214 -8.74 -2.17 -5.91
CA LEU A 214 -9.60 -1.81 -4.78
C LEU A 214 -10.97 -2.49 -4.88
N ASP A 215 -11.63 -2.40 -6.03
CA ASP A 215 -12.93 -3.03 -6.28
C ASP A 215 -12.85 -4.54 -6.09
N TYR A 216 -11.76 -5.16 -6.56
CA TYR A 216 -11.49 -6.58 -6.33
C TYR A 216 -11.41 -6.91 -4.84
N LEU A 217 -10.60 -6.17 -4.08
CA LEU A 217 -10.45 -6.35 -2.63
C LEU A 217 -11.76 -6.17 -1.87
N LEU A 218 -12.58 -5.19 -2.25
CA LEU A 218 -13.88 -4.90 -1.63
C LEU A 218 -14.91 -5.99 -1.93
N ALA A 219 -14.79 -6.68 -3.07
CA ALA A 219 -15.67 -7.78 -3.45
C ALA A 219 -15.34 -9.11 -2.75
N LEU A 220 -14.18 -9.21 -2.08
CA LEU A 220 -13.79 -10.41 -1.33
C LEU A 220 -14.74 -10.62 -0.13
N LYS A 221 -15.53 -11.68 -0.18
CA LYS A 221 -16.43 -12.14 0.90
C LYS A 221 -15.67 -12.62 2.12
#